data_AF-A0AA43A4M1-F1
#
_entry.id   AF-A0AA43A4M1-F1
#
_cell.length_a   1.000
_cell.length_b   1.000
_cell.length_c   1.000
_cell.angle_alpha   90.00
_cell.angle_beta   90.00
_cell.angle_gamma   90.00
#
_symmetry.space_group_name_H-M   'P 1'
#
loop_
_entity.id
_entity.type
_entity.pdbx_description
1 polymer ?
#
loop_
_entity_poly.entity_id
_entity_poly.type
_entity_poly.pdbx_seq_one_letter_code
_entity_poly.pdbx_strand_id
1 'polypeptide(L)'
;MSGVRWNKLGNLLVREALITGEERDRGMALLSKEPGLRFGEALLKLGLIDLAGLRHALIRQAKVTIYSLILYPEGRYQIYAGDGSLPPEESVSLEITALIREASHHRTEWTAIRKSLPNLSTSLKFCPDGRTKLEKVSLSPQQDETLTRIDGNRTINKICLESSMMDYEVYRFLCLMVKAGVLQ
;
A
#
# COMPACT_ATOMS: atom_id res chain seq x y z
N MET A 1 -6.45 13.85 4.99
CA MET A 1 -6.22 12.74 4.02
C MET A 1 -4.73 12.50 3.71
N SER A 2 -3.81 13.41 4.03
CA SER A 2 -2.35 13.21 3.87
C SER A 2 -1.76 12.14 4.82
N GLY A 3 -2.25 12.05 6.06
CA GLY A 3 -1.74 11.12 7.07
C GLY A 3 -1.77 9.65 6.68
N VAL A 4 -2.82 9.17 6.02
CA VAL A 4 -2.91 7.77 5.55
C VAL A 4 -1.86 7.48 4.48
N ARG A 5 -1.66 8.41 3.54
CA ARG A 5 -0.66 8.27 2.47
C ARG A 5 0.76 8.19 3.03
N TRP A 6 1.07 9.01 4.03
CA TRP A 6 2.37 8.98 4.71
C TRP A 6 2.57 7.71 5.54
N ASN A 7 1.50 7.23 6.18
CA ASN A 7 1.54 5.97 6.92
C ASN A 7 1.85 4.78 5.98
N LYS A 8 1.29 4.76 4.76
CA LYS A 8 1.63 3.76 3.75
C LYS A 8 3.10 3.80 3.33
N LEU A 9 3.67 5.01 3.12
CA LEU A 9 5.10 5.16 2.81
C LEU A 9 5.97 4.70 3.99
N GLY A 10 5.62 5.08 5.21
CA GLY A 10 6.31 4.67 6.43
C GLY A 10 6.32 3.16 6.61
N ASN A 11 5.18 2.49 6.43
CA ASN A 11 5.10 1.03 6.53
C ASN A 11 5.86 0.32 5.41
N LEU A 12 5.85 0.88 4.20
CA LEU A 12 6.67 0.39 3.10
C LEU A 12 8.16 0.45 3.48
N LEU A 13 8.63 1.59 3.98
CA LEU A 13 10.03 1.79 4.40
C LEU A 13 10.45 0.82 5.51
N VAL A 14 9.58 0.58 6.50
CA VAL A 14 9.84 -0.38 7.59
C VAL A 14 9.97 -1.80 7.06
N ARG A 15 9.08 -2.20 6.14
CA ARG A 15 9.13 -3.55 5.57
C ARG A 15 10.38 -3.80 4.75
N GLU A 16 10.84 -2.80 4.00
CA GLU A 16 12.08 -2.88 3.22
C GLU A 16 13.34 -2.73 4.10
N ALA A 17 13.18 -2.67 5.43
CA ALA A 17 14.25 -2.49 6.41
C ALA A 17 15.11 -1.22 6.19
N LEU A 18 14.52 -0.20 5.55
CA LEU A 18 15.17 1.10 5.34
C LEU A 18 15.09 1.99 6.57
N ILE A 19 14.06 1.79 7.40
CA ILE A 19 13.89 2.39 8.72
C ILE A 19 13.26 1.35 9.66
N THR A 20 13.33 1.57 10.96
CA THR A 20 12.61 0.81 11.98
C THR A 20 11.21 1.37 12.23
N GLY A 21 10.35 0.59 12.90
CA GLY A 21 9.02 1.07 13.30
C GLY A 21 9.08 2.29 14.22
N GLU A 22 10.07 2.34 15.11
CA GLU A 22 10.30 3.49 15.99
C GLU A 22 10.73 4.74 15.20
N GLU A 23 11.60 4.58 14.20
CA GLU A 23 12.03 5.68 13.33
C GLU A 23 10.90 6.22 12.46
N ARG A 24 10.04 5.33 11.95
CA ARG A 24 8.79 5.73 11.29
C ARG A 24 7.94 6.60 12.22
N ASP A 25 7.74 6.16 13.46
CA ASP A 25 6.90 6.86 14.44
C ASP A 25 7.49 8.22 14.83
N ARG A 26 8.83 8.32 14.93
CA ARG A 26 9.53 9.59 15.11
C ARG A 26 9.31 10.54 13.94
N GLY A 27 9.36 10.05 12.70
CA GLY A 27 9.03 10.84 11.50
C GLY A 27 7.59 11.35 11.52
N MET A 28 6.63 10.50 11.88
CA MET A 28 5.21 10.86 11.97
C MET A 28 4.94 11.88 13.10
N ALA A 29 5.66 11.76 14.22
CA ALA A 29 5.59 12.72 15.31
C ALA A 29 6.10 14.10 14.88
N LEU A 30 7.14 14.17 14.03
CA LEU A 30 7.62 15.42 13.46
C LEU A 30 6.59 16.07 12.53
N LEU A 31 5.92 15.29 11.67
CA LEU A 31 4.83 15.80 10.83
C LEU A 31 3.68 16.41 11.63
N SER A 32 3.39 15.84 12.81
CA SER A 32 2.35 16.36 13.69
C SER A 32 2.72 17.73 14.29
N LYS A 33 4.03 18.00 14.43
CA LYS A 33 4.57 19.29 14.91
C LYS A 33 4.77 20.30 13.77
N GLU A 34 5.08 19.82 12.57
CA GLU A 34 5.35 20.63 11.38
C GLU A 34 4.44 20.17 10.22
N PRO A 35 3.15 20.58 10.18
CA PRO A 35 2.16 20.04 9.23
C PRO A 35 2.45 20.33 7.75
N GLY A 36 3.35 21.28 7.46
CA GLY A 36 3.81 21.62 6.11
C GLY A 36 4.97 20.75 5.61
N LEU A 37 5.60 19.99 6.50
CA LEU A 37 6.71 19.10 6.16
C LEU A 37 6.18 17.85 5.45
N ARG A 38 6.95 17.32 4.51
CA ARG A 38 6.64 16.03 3.88
C ARG A 38 7.30 14.89 4.66
N PHE A 39 6.76 13.68 4.58
CA PHE A 39 7.31 12.57 5.36
C PHE A 39 8.76 12.23 4.98
N GLY A 40 9.10 12.30 3.69
CA GLY A 40 10.48 12.10 3.22
C GLY A 40 11.44 13.15 3.79
N GLU A 41 11.05 14.43 3.70
CA GLU A 41 11.79 15.55 4.32
C GLU A 41 11.97 15.36 5.83
N ALA A 42 10.93 14.88 6.53
CA ALA A 42 10.99 14.59 7.96
C ALA A 42 12.06 13.55 8.30
N LEU A 43 12.12 12.46 7.53
CA LEU A 43 13.12 11.40 7.74
C LEU A 43 14.55 11.89 7.45
N LEU A 44 14.74 12.68 6.39
CA LEU A 44 16.03 13.31 6.07
C LEU A 44 16.49 14.27 7.18
N LYS A 45 15.59 15.15 7.64
CA LYS A 45 15.86 16.13 8.70
C LYS A 45 16.24 15.47 10.03
N LEU A 46 15.67 14.30 10.32
CA LEU A 46 15.98 13.50 11.50
C LEU A 46 17.22 12.60 11.34
N GLY A 47 17.82 12.54 10.15
CA GLY A 47 18.96 11.66 9.85
C GLY A 47 18.63 10.17 9.87
N LEU A 48 17.35 9.80 9.68
CA LEU A 48 16.85 8.43 9.76
C LEU A 48 16.97 7.68 8.43
N ILE A 49 17.09 8.42 7.33
CA ILE A 49 17.32 7.89 6.00
C ILE A 49 18.22 8.86 5.25
N ASP A 50 18.99 8.35 4.29
CA ASP A 50 19.73 9.18 3.35
C ASP A 50 18.92 9.43 2.06
N LEU A 51 19.45 10.30 1.20
CA LEU A 51 18.78 10.66 -0.05
C LEU A 51 18.63 9.45 -0.99
N ALA A 52 19.62 8.56 -1.02
CA ALA A 52 19.61 7.38 -1.88
C ALA A 52 18.51 6.39 -1.45
N GLY A 53 18.40 6.10 -0.15
CA GLY A 53 17.37 5.26 0.44
C GLY A 53 15.97 5.85 0.26
N LEU A 54 15.80 7.16 0.46
CA LEU A 54 14.52 7.82 0.22
C LEU A 54 14.08 7.70 -1.24
N ARG A 55 14.99 7.98 -2.19
CA ARG A 55 14.70 7.84 -3.63
C ARG A 55 14.34 6.41 -3.99
N HIS A 56 15.06 5.42 -3.45
CA HIS A 56 14.75 4.01 -3.66
C HIS A 56 13.33 3.67 -3.19
N ALA A 57 12.95 4.11 -2.00
CA ALA A 57 11.63 3.88 -1.45
C ALA A 57 10.51 4.56 -2.25
N LEU A 58 10.74 5.80 -2.70
CA LEU A 58 9.78 6.53 -3.53
C LEU A 58 9.57 5.87 -4.89
N ILE A 59 10.64 5.39 -5.53
CA ILE A 59 10.57 4.58 -6.75
C ILE A 59 9.71 3.33 -6.50
N ARG A 60 9.95 2.63 -5.39
CA ARG A 60 9.17 1.43 -5.04
C ARG A 60 7.70 1.76 -4.79
N GLN A 61 7.41 2.82 -4.04
CA GLN A 61 6.05 3.28 -3.78
C GLN A 61 5.31 3.60 -5.09
N ALA A 62 5.98 4.31 -6.00
CA ALA A 62 5.43 4.65 -7.30
C ALA A 62 5.11 3.38 -8.12
N LYS A 63 6.03 2.42 -8.17
CA LYS A 63 5.79 1.13 -8.84
C LYS A 63 4.58 0.37 -8.27
N VAL A 64 4.53 0.21 -6.95
CA VAL A 64 3.44 -0.51 -6.27
C VAL A 64 2.09 0.19 -6.49
N THR A 65 2.09 1.53 -6.48
CA THR A 65 0.91 2.33 -6.81
C THR A 65 0.46 2.07 -8.25
N ILE A 66 1.38 2.11 -9.22
CA ILE A 66 1.04 1.86 -10.63
C ILE A 66 0.55 0.42 -10.84
N TYR A 67 1.14 -0.58 -10.18
CA TYR A 67 0.66 -1.97 -10.26
C TYR A 67 -0.77 -2.13 -9.76
N SER A 68 -1.16 -1.37 -8.73
CA SER A 68 -2.55 -1.36 -8.26
C SER A 68 -3.53 -0.86 -9.33
N LEU A 69 -3.09 0.07 -10.18
CA LEU A 69 -3.87 0.58 -11.31
C LEU A 69 -3.96 -0.44 -12.46
N ILE A 70 -2.85 -1.11 -12.80
CA ILE A 70 -2.81 -2.12 -13.87
C ILE A 70 -3.64 -3.37 -13.51
N LEU A 71 -3.76 -3.67 -12.21
CA LEU A 71 -4.52 -4.82 -11.73
C LEU A 71 -5.96 -4.81 -12.24
N TYR A 72 -6.62 -3.65 -12.31
CA TYR A 72 -7.96 -3.51 -12.86
C TYR A 72 -7.91 -2.74 -14.19
N PRO A 73 -8.21 -3.41 -15.32
CA PRO A 73 -8.05 -2.81 -16.65
C PRO A 73 -9.09 -1.72 -16.95
N GLU A 74 -10.17 -1.66 -16.18
CA GLU A 74 -11.25 -0.69 -16.34
C GLU A 74 -11.47 0.07 -15.04
N GLY A 75 -11.71 1.38 -15.14
CA GLY A 75 -11.96 2.23 -14.00
C GLY A 75 -12.34 3.65 -14.43
N ARG A 76 -12.93 4.40 -13.49
CA ARG A 76 -13.13 5.84 -13.65
C ARG A 76 -12.00 6.57 -12.95
N TYR A 77 -11.36 7.50 -13.66
CA TYR A 77 -10.29 8.31 -13.13
C TYR A 77 -10.66 9.79 -13.21
N GLN A 78 -10.08 10.55 -12.31
CA GLN A 78 -10.16 12.01 -12.31
C GLN A 78 -8.74 12.54 -12.12
N ILE A 79 -8.33 13.43 -13.02
CA ILE A 79 -7.02 14.06 -12.97
C ILE A 79 -7.20 15.40 -12.25
N TYR A 80 -6.46 15.58 -11.18
CA TYR A 80 -6.34 16.85 -10.50
C TYR A 80 -4.97 17.43 -10.86
N ALA A 81 -4.94 18.60 -11.49
CA ALA A 81 -3.69 19.32 -11.64
C ALA A 81 -3.19 19.70 -10.24
N GLY A 82 -1.99 19.24 -9.90
CA GLY A 82 -1.31 19.70 -8.69
C GLY A 82 -0.84 21.14 -8.87
N ASP A 83 -0.90 21.91 -7.81
CA ASP A 83 -0.39 23.28 -7.70
C ASP A 83 1.10 23.34 -7.32
N GLY A 84 1.70 22.22 -6.90
CA GLY A 84 3.07 22.17 -6.37
C GLY A 84 4.04 21.35 -7.21
N SER A 85 5.24 21.92 -7.42
CA SER A 85 6.44 21.15 -7.81
C SER A 85 6.84 20.23 -6.65
N LEU A 86 7.17 18.96 -6.95
CA LEU A 86 7.81 18.09 -5.96
C LEU A 86 9.22 18.61 -5.63
N PRO A 87 9.68 18.48 -4.37
CA PRO A 87 11.09 18.73 -4.04
C PRO A 87 12.02 17.87 -4.93
N PRO A 88 13.18 18.38 -5.34
CA PRO A 88 14.14 17.62 -6.16
C PRO A 88 14.51 16.25 -5.57
N GLU A 89 14.59 16.18 -4.23
CA GLU A 89 14.91 14.97 -3.47
C GLU A 89 13.85 13.89 -3.62
N GLU A 90 12.58 14.31 -3.72
CA GLU A 90 11.43 13.41 -3.88
C GLU A 90 11.03 13.19 -5.36
N SER A 91 11.64 13.93 -6.27
CA SER A 91 11.39 13.80 -7.71
C SER A 91 12.05 12.54 -8.24
N VAL A 92 11.22 11.52 -8.50
CA VAL A 92 11.62 10.23 -9.06
C VAL A 92 11.09 10.09 -10.49
N SER A 93 11.91 9.49 -11.36
CA SER A 93 11.53 9.17 -12.73
C SER A 93 11.50 7.65 -12.90
N LEU A 94 10.48 7.16 -13.60
CA LEU A 94 10.32 5.76 -13.93
C LEU A 94 10.32 5.61 -15.46
N GLU A 95 11.10 4.66 -15.96
CA GLU A 95 11.07 4.30 -17.37
C GLU A 95 9.87 3.37 -17.63
N ILE A 96 8.97 3.82 -18.52
CA ILE A 96 7.67 3.18 -18.76
C ILE A 96 7.83 1.77 -19.32
N THR A 97 8.77 1.55 -20.24
CA THR A 97 9.00 0.24 -20.88
C THR A 97 9.46 -0.80 -19.88
N ALA A 98 10.39 -0.44 -18.99
CA ALA A 98 10.89 -1.26 -17.91
C ALA A 98 9.78 -1.58 -16.91
N LEU A 99 8.94 -0.59 -16.59
CA LEU A 99 7.78 -0.78 -15.72
C LEU A 99 6.77 -1.77 -16.32
N ILE A 100 6.43 -1.62 -17.60
CA ILE A 100 5.53 -2.53 -18.33
C ILE A 100 6.12 -3.94 -18.40
N ARG A 101 7.43 -4.05 -18.66
CA ARG A 101 8.13 -5.33 -18.68
C ARG A 101 8.09 -6.02 -17.31
N GLU A 102 8.38 -5.30 -16.23
CA GLU A 102 8.29 -5.82 -14.86
C GLU A 102 6.85 -6.25 -14.54
N ALA A 103 5.86 -5.39 -14.84
CA ALA A 103 4.44 -5.67 -14.69
C ALA A 103 4.00 -6.96 -15.39
N SER A 104 4.56 -7.27 -16.58
CA SER A 104 4.18 -8.47 -17.33
C SER A 104 4.46 -9.78 -16.59
N HIS A 105 5.46 -9.80 -15.70
CA HIS A 105 5.78 -10.95 -14.86
C HIS A 105 4.69 -11.24 -13.81
N HIS A 106 3.87 -10.26 -13.46
CA HIS A 106 2.76 -10.40 -12.52
C HIS A 106 1.45 -10.85 -13.19
N ARG A 107 1.43 -11.11 -14.51
CA ARG A 107 0.20 -11.40 -15.27
C ARG A 107 -0.61 -12.57 -14.71
N THR A 108 0.05 -13.67 -14.34
CA THR A 108 -0.62 -14.84 -13.75
C THR A 108 -1.22 -14.52 -12.39
N GLU A 109 -0.46 -13.83 -11.53
CA GLU A 109 -0.92 -13.37 -10.21
C GLU A 109 -2.15 -12.48 -10.34
N TRP A 110 -2.10 -11.47 -11.21
CA TRP A 110 -3.21 -10.56 -11.46
C TRP A 110 -4.45 -11.26 -12.02
N THR A 111 -4.26 -12.25 -12.90
CA THR A 111 -5.37 -13.04 -13.42
C THR A 111 -6.09 -13.79 -12.30
N ALA A 112 -5.32 -14.38 -11.36
CA ALA A 112 -5.90 -15.05 -10.21
C ALA A 112 -6.57 -14.09 -9.22
N ILE A 113 -5.98 -12.90 -9.00
CA ILE A 113 -6.59 -11.85 -8.18
C ILE A 113 -7.90 -11.40 -8.80
N ARG A 114 -7.94 -11.05 -10.10
CA ARG A 114 -9.16 -10.62 -10.79
C ARG A 114 -10.26 -11.69 -10.78
N LYS A 115 -9.89 -12.98 -10.84
CA LYS A 115 -10.87 -14.06 -10.74
C LYS A 115 -11.51 -14.13 -9.35
N SER A 116 -10.75 -13.82 -8.29
CA SER A 116 -11.20 -13.92 -6.90
C SER A 116 -11.86 -12.63 -6.41
N LEU A 117 -11.34 -11.48 -6.85
CA LEU A 117 -11.72 -10.13 -6.46
C LEU A 117 -11.96 -9.31 -7.73
N PRO A 118 -13.16 -9.41 -8.35
CA PRO A 118 -13.38 -8.91 -9.71
C PRO A 118 -13.41 -7.38 -9.82
N ASN A 119 -13.76 -6.66 -8.76
CA ASN A 119 -13.74 -5.20 -8.75
C ASN A 119 -13.63 -4.64 -7.32
N LEU A 120 -13.42 -3.32 -7.22
CA LEU A 120 -13.23 -2.64 -5.94
C LEU A 120 -14.52 -2.47 -5.12
N SER A 121 -15.69 -2.70 -5.72
CA SER A 121 -16.98 -2.60 -5.07
C SER A 121 -17.40 -3.91 -4.38
N THR A 122 -16.64 -5.00 -4.57
CA THR A 122 -16.84 -6.25 -3.84
C THR A 122 -16.67 -6.02 -2.34
N SER A 123 -17.59 -6.52 -1.52
CA SER A 123 -17.40 -6.67 -0.07
C SER A 123 -17.08 -8.12 0.26
N LEU A 124 -16.27 -8.33 1.31
CA LEU A 124 -15.85 -9.65 1.77
C LEU A 124 -16.36 -9.89 3.19
N LYS A 125 -16.60 -11.14 3.54
CA LYS A 125 -16.89 -11.59 4.90
C LYS A 125 -16.06 -12.81 5.27
N PHE A 126 -15.95 -13.08 6.56
CA PHE A 126 -15.33 -14.31 7.04
C PHE A 126 -16.17 -15.53 6.67
N CYS A 127 -15.48 -16.61 6.31
CA CYS A 127 -16.06 -17.95 6.30
C CYS A 127 -16.42 -18.38 7.74
N PRO A 128 -17.35 -19.34 7.93
CA PRO A 128 -17.71 -19.84 9.26
C PRO A 128 -16.52 -20.31 10.10
N ASP A 129 -15.54 -20.95 9.46
CA ASP A 129 -14.29 -21.46 10.06
C ASP A 129 -13.08 -20.54 9.80
N GLY A 130 -13.31 -19.36 9.19
CA GLY A 130 -12.24 -18.51 8.67
C GLY A 130 -11.32 -17.98 9.77
N ARG A 131 -11.87 -17.59 10.93
CA ARG A 131 -11.07 -17.10 12.07
C ARG A 131 -10.22 -18.21 12.70
N THR A 132 -10.76 -19.41 12.83
CA THR A 132 -10.00 -20.57 13.35
C THR A 132 -8.82 -20.91 12.47
N LYS A 133 -8.93 -20.73 11.14
CA LYS A 133 -7.81 -20.92 10.21
C LYS A 133 -6.66 -19.93 10.43
N LEU A 134 -6.93 -18.75 11.01
CA LEU A 134 -5.91 -17.73 11.25
C LEU A 134 -5.08 -18.01 12.51
N GLU A 135 -5.55 -18.83 13.45
CA GLU A 135 -4.86 -19.13 14.72
C GLU A 135 -3.46 -19.71 14.52
N LYS A 136 -3.20 -20.33 13.36
CA LYS A 136 -1.92 -20.96 13.00
C LYS A 136 -1.07 -20.12 12.05
N VAL A 137 -1.52 -18.93 11.69
CA VAL A 137 -0.87 -18.06 10.71
C VAL A 137 -0.30 -16.85 11.41
N SER A 138 0.99 -16.60 11.21
CA SER A 138 1.62 -15.35 11.64
C SER A 138 1.26 -14.24 10.66
N LEU A 139 0.42 -13.31 11.11
CA LEU A 139 0.06 -12.11 10.36
C LEU A 139 0.91 -10.92 10.80
N SER A 140 1.23 -10.03 9.86
CA SER A 140 1.81 -8.75 10.22
C SER A 140 0.75 -7.86 10.90
N PRO A 141 1.15 -6.87 11.72
CA PRO A 141 0.19 -5.96 12.35
C PRO A 141 -0.76 -5.27 11.35
N GLN A 142 -0.25 -4.93 10.16
CA GLN A 142 -1.04 -4.30 9.09
C GLN A 142 -2.02 -5.27 8.41
N GLN A 143 -1.66 -6.56 8.33
CA GLN A 143 -2.55 -7.61 7.82
C GLN A 143 -3.69 -7.86 8.81
N ASP A 144 -3.38 -7.97 10.10
CA ASP A 144 -4.38 -8.08 11.17
C ASP A 144 -5.32 -6.87 11.16
N GLU A 145 -4.74 -5.66 11.15
CA GLU A 145 -5.49 -4.41 11.04
C GLU A 145 -6.44 -4.43 9.82
N THR A 146 -5.96 -4.89 8.67
CA THR A 146 -6.78 -5.00 7.45
C THR A 146 -7.93 -6.00 7.63
N LEU A 147 -7.72 -7.14 8.27
CA LEU A 147 -8.75 -8.15 8.55
C LEU A 147 -9.83 -7.65 9.52
N THR A 148 -9.47 -6.83 10.52
CA THR A 148 -10.47 -6.26 11.44
C THR A 148 -11.51 -5.37 10.75
N ARG A 149 -11.21 -4.85 9.55
CA ARG A 149 -12.13 -4.01 8.77
C ARG A 149 -13.14 -4.83 7.96
N ILE A 150 -12.98 -6.15 7.89
CA ILE A 150 -13.81 -7.03 7.09
C ILE A 150 -15.06 -7.40 7.88
N ASP A 151 -16.20 -6.87 7.46
CA ASP A 151 -17.49 -6.99 8.15
C ASP A 151 -18.64 -7.48 7.25
N GLY A 152 -18.35 -7.81 5.98
CA GLY A 152 -19.36 -8.19 4.98
C GLY A 152 -19.99 -7.02 4.22
N ASN A 153 -19.78 -5.79 4.67
CA ASN A 153 -20.41 -4.59 4.10
C ASN A 153 -19.41 -3.62 3.49
N ARG A 154 -18.23 -3.45 4.09
CA ARG A 154 -17.18 -2.58 3.53
C ARG A 154 -16.67 -3.16 2.21
N THR A 155 -16.61 -2.29 1.21
CA THR A 155 -16.03 -2.63 -0.09
C THR A 155 -14.51 -2.66 -0.01
N ILE A 156 -13.86 -3.41 -0.91
CA ILE A 156 -12.40 -3.45 -1.01
C ILE A 156 -11.84 -2.03 -1.22
N ASN A 157 -12.51 -1.18 -2.01
CA ASN A 157 -12.10 0.22 -2.18
C ASN A 157 -11.97 0.96 -0.83
N LYS A 158 -12.98 0.80 0.04
CA LYS A 158 -12.98 1.45 1.36
C LYS A 158 -11.88 0.87 2.25
N ILE A 159 -11.66 -0.44 2.20
CA ILE A 159 -10.56 -1.10 2.91
C ILE A 159 -9.21 -0.55 2.43
N CYS A 160 -8.98 -0.39 1.12
CA CYS A 160 -7.74 0.19 0.58
C CYS A 160 -7.52 1.63 1.04
N LEU A 161 -8.58 2.46 1.09
CA LEU A 161 -8.50 3.85 1.56
C LEU A 161 -8.18 3.97 3.05
N GLU A 162 -8.59 3.00 3.86
CA GLU A 162 -8.42 3.00 5.32
C GLU A 162 -7.26 2.11 5.81
N SER A 163 -6.65 1.33 4.89
CA SER A 163 -5.54 0.45 5.19
C SER A 163 -4.22 1.22 5.23
N SER A 164 -3.34 0.78 6.12
CA SER A 164 -1.97 1.24 6.25
C SER A 164 -1.01 0.52 5.28
N MET A 165 -1.52 -0.46 4.51
CA MET A 165 -0.81 -1.17 3.43
C MET A 165 -1.00 -0.48 2.08
N MET A 166 -0.09 -0.74 1.13
CA MET A 166 -0.31 -0.30 -0.25
C MET A 166 -1.45 -1.11 -0.89
N ASP A 167 -2.23 -0.47 -1.76
CA ASP A 167 -3.45 -1.07 -2.33
C ASP A 167 -3.16 -2.41 -3.02
N TYR A 168 -2.07 -2.48 -3.80
CA TYR A 168 -1.63 -3.72 -4.43
C TYR A 168 -1.43 -4.88 -3.43
N GLU A 169 -0.90 -4.56 -2.25
CA GLU A 169 -0.65 -5.53 -1.19
C GLU A 169 -1.93 -5.96 -0.50
N VAL A 170 -2.89 -5.03 -0.33
CA VAL A 170 -4.24 -5.35 0.14
C VAL A 170 -4.89 -6.36 -0.81
N TYR A 171 -4.87 -6.14 -2.13
CA TYR A 171 -5.47 -7.09 -3.08
C TYR A 171 -4.81 -8.46 -3.05
N ARG A 172 -3.47 -8.52 -3.01
CA ARG A 172 -2.74 -9.78 -2.90
C ARG A 172 -3.12 -10.54 -1.62
N PHE A 173 -3.14 -9.82 -0.50
CA PHE A 173 -3.48 -10.38 0.80
C PHE A 173 -4.93 -10.90 0.83
N LEU A 174 -5.90 -10.10 0.41
CA LEU A 174 -7.30 -10.51 0.36
C LEU A 174 -7.51 -11.70 -0.59
N CYS A 175 -6.84 -11.72 -1.74
CA CYS A 175 -6.89 -12.85 -2.67
C CYS A 175 -6.35 -14.13 -2.04
N LEU A 176 -5.22 -14.06 -1.31
CA LEU A 176 -4.70 -15.19 -0.55
C LEU A 176 -5.69 -15.69 0.51
N MET A 177 -6.32 -14.78 1.24
CA MET A 177 -7.32 -15.12 2.26
C MET A 177 -8.57 -15.80 1.66
N VAL A 178 -9.03 -15.32 0.50
CA VAL A 178 -10.14 -15.97 -0.22
C VAL A 178 -9.73 -17.36 -0.70
N LYS A 179 -8.54 -17.52 -1.29
CA LYS A 179 -8.02 -18.82 -1.74
C LYS A 179 -7.82 -19.82 -0.59
N ALA A 180 -7.43 -19.32 0.58
CA ALA A 180 -7.28 -20.12 1.80
C ALA A 180 -8.63 -20.48 2.44
N GLY A 181 -9.76 -19.96 1.92
CA GLY A 181 -11.09 -20.16 2.50
C GLY A 181 -11.26 -19.49 3.86
N VAL A 182 -10.48 -18.43 4.13
CA VAL A 182 -10.64 -17.56 5.31
C VAL A 182 -11.76 -16.54 5.06
N LEU A 183 -11.80 -16.01 3.83
CA LEU A 183 -12.78 -15.03 3.39
C LEU A 183 -13.59 -15.54 2.20
N GLN A 184 -14.78 -14.97 2.00
CA GLN A 184 -15.68 -15.20 0.88
C GLN A 184 -16.45 -13.92 0.51
#